data_AF-A0A3Q4A9D6-F1
#
_entry.id   AF-A0A3Q4A9D6-F1
#
_cell.length_a   1.000
_cell.length_b   1.000
_cell.length_c   1.000
_cell.angle_alpha   90.00
_cell.angle_beta   90.00
_cell.angle_gamma   90.00
#
_symmetry.space_group_name_H-M   'P 1'
#
loop_
_entity.id
_entity.type
_entity.pdbx_description
1 polymer ?
#
loop_
_entity_poly.entity_id
_entity_poly.type
_entity_poly.pdbx_seq_one_letter_code
_entity_poly.pdbx_strand_id
1 'polypeptide(L)'
;MAKSLRSKWKRKMRAEKRKKNAPKELARLKQALSLDKKGEVIMTEVQEIATVVPADKIKKQPNVEGKMDMDIKCNKKTMMNENGQYPAWMNQRQAKKLKGKRVGKKGGQGKKKKGIAW
;
A
#
# COMPACT_ATOMS: atom_id res chain seq x y z
N MET A 1 31.86 1.77 24.79
CA MET A 1 32.27 1.57 23.38
C MET A 1 31.40 0.53 22.71
N ALA A 2 30.94 0.76 21.49
CA ALA A 2 30.23 -0.25 20.72
C ALA A 2 31.17 -1.36 20.22
N LYS A 3 30.65 -2.58 20.03
CA LYS A 3 31.44 -3.69 19.48
C LYS A 3 31.69 -3.46 17.98
N SER A 4 32.93 -3.68 17.54
CA SER A 4 33.30 -3.66 16.11
C SER A 4 32.47 -4.62 15.27
N LEU A 5 32.21 -4.26 14.01
CA LEU A 5 31.52 -5.11 13.02
C LEU A 5 32.19 -6.49 12.88
N ARG A 6 33.53 -6.52 12.94
CA ARG A 6 34.34 -7.73 12.78
C ARG A 6 34.54 -8.50 14.09
N SER A 7 33.99 -8.01 15.21
CA SER A 7 34.01 -8.71 16.50
C SER A 7 33.47 -10.14 16.37
N LYS A 8 34.15 -11.10 17.02
CA LYS A 8 33.77 -12.53 17.03
C LYS A 8 32.32 -12.72 17.52
N TRP A 9 31.92 -11.99 18.57
CA TRP A 9 30.57 -12.05 19.12
C TRP A 9 29.49 -11.64 18.11
N LYS A 10 29.66 -10.49 17.43
CA LYS A 10 28.67 -10.00 16.45
C LYS A 10 28.62 -10.89 15.21
N ARG A 11 29.74 -11.50 14.81
CA ARG A 11 29.77 -12.51 13.73
C ARG A 11 28.99 -13.77 14.10
N LYS A 12 29.19 -14.31 15.31
CA LYS A 12 28.47 -15.48 15.82
C LYS A 12 26.95 -15.25 15.81
N MET A 13 26.48 -14.16 16.41
CA MET A 13 25.05 -13.82 16.43
C MET A 13 24.44 -13.59 15.04
N ARG A 14 25.22 -13.06 14.08
CA ARG A 14 24.78 -12.93 12.68
C ARG A 14 24.67 -14.29 12.00
N ALA A 15 25.58 -15.22 12.26
CA ALA A 15 25.49 -16.58 11.74
C ALA A 15 24.25 -17.31 12.28
N GLU A 16 23.98 -17.21 13.59
CA GLU A 16 22.77 -17.76 14.21
C GLU A 16 21.49 -17.14 13.62
N LYS A 17 21.47 -15.81 13.42
CA LYS A 17 20.35 -15.13 12.74
C LYS A 17 20.15 -15.64 11.31
N ARG A 18 21.23 -15.86 10.55
CA ARG A 18 21.14 -16.41 9.18
C ARG A 18 20.61 -17.84 9.18
N LYS A 19 20.99 -18.70 10.12
CA LYS A 19 20.42 -20.06 10.24
C LYS A 19 18.90 -20.02 10.41
N LYS A 20 18.39 -19.10 11.23
CA LYS A 20 16.94 -18.91 11.44
C LYS A 20 16.21 -18.34 10.22
N ASN A 21 16.82 -17.38 9.53
CA ASN A 21 16.16 -16.62 8.46
C ASN A 21 16.30 -17.26 7.07
N ALA A 22 17.42 -17.95 6.80
CA ALA A 22 17.68 -18.58 5.50
C ALA A 22 16.53 -19.46 4.99
N PRO A 23 15.96 -20.41 5.76
CA PRO A 23 14.87 -21.24 5.24
C PRO A 23 13.60 -20.43 4.94
N LYS A 24 13.33 -19.36 5.71
CA LYS A 24 12.14 -18.51 5.54
C LYS A 24 12.24 -17.65 4.29
N GLU A 25 13.40 -17.04 4.07
CA GLU A 25 13.64 -16.24 2.87
C GLU A 25 13.71 -17.12 1.62
N LEU A 26 14.31 -18.32 1.70
CA LEU A 26 14.32 -19.26 0.57
C LEU A 26 12.92 -19.68 0.16
N ALA A 27 12.04 -20.01 1.11
CA ALA A 27 10.65 -20.36 0.80
C ALA A 27 9.91 -19.20 0.11
N ARG A 28 10.06 -17.96 0.61
CA ARG A 28 9.44 -16.78 -0.03
C ARG A 28 9.98 -16.52 -1.42
N LEU A 29 11.28 -16.65 -1.62
CA LEU A 29 11.92 -16.44 -2.92
C LEU A 29 11.49 -17.51 -3.93
N LYS A 30 11.41 -18.78 -3.52
CA LYS A 30 10.92 -19.86 -4.37
C LYS A 30 9.44 -19.70 -4.72
N GLN A 31 8.62 -19.25 -3.75
CA GLN A 31 7.22 -18.90 -3.99
C GLN A 31 7.09 -17.74 -4.98
N ALA A 32 7.88 -16.67 -4.83
CA ALA A 32 7.87 -15.51 -5.74
C ALA A 32 8.29 -15.89 -7.16
N LEU A 33 9.28 -16.79 -7.29
CA LEU A 33 9.71 -17.33 -8.58
C LEU A 33 8.80 -18.44 -9.12
N SER A 34 7.75 -18.82 -8.37
CA SER A 34 6.86 -19.96 -8.69
C SER A 34 7.58 -21.30 -8.90
N LEU A 35 8.83 -21.45 -8.42
CA LEU A 35 9.65 -22.65 -8.64
C LEU A 35 9.18 -23.86 -7.82
N ASP A 36 8.46 -23.61 -6.73
CA ASP A 36 7.84 -24.67 -5.92
C ASP A 36 6.60 -25.27 -6.59
N LYS A 37 5.98 -24.51 -7.51
CA LYS A 37 4.95 -25.00 -8.43
C LYS A 37 5.64 -25.45 -9.71
N LYS A 38 6.38 -26.56 -9.65
CA LYS A 38 6.87 -27.21 -10.87
C LYS A 38 5.67 -27.52 -11.78
N GLY A 39 5.45 -26.66 -12.77
CA GLY A 39 4.89 -27.02 -14.07
C GLY A 39 3.37 -27.09 -14.27
N GLU A 40 2.50 -27.03 -13.25
CA GLU A 40 1.07 -27.36 -13.47
C GLU A 40 0.06 -26.20 -13.39
N VAL A 41 0.42 -25.03 -12.85
CA VAL A 41 -0.57 -23.94 -12.60
C VAL A 41 -0.58 -22.85 -13.68
N ILE A 42 0.21 -22.99 -14.74
CA ILE A 42 0.26 -22.00 -15.81
C ILE A 42 -0.11 -22.73 -17.11
N MET A 43 -1.41 -22.73 -17.43
CA MET A 43 -2.00 -22.72 -18.79
C MET A 43 -3.44 -23.28 -18.83
N THR A 44 -3.95 -23.96 -17.79
CA THR A 44 -5.34 -24.48 -17.78
C THR A 44 -6.38 -23.40 -17.45
N GLU A 45 -6.14 -22.55 -16.44
CA GLU A 45 -7.05 -21.44 -16.11
C GLU A 45 -7.06 -20.32 -17.17
N VAL A 46 -6.03 -20.25 -18.04
CA VAL A 46 -5.98 -19.30 -19.17
C VAL A 46 -6.71 -19.85 -20.41
N GLN A 47 -6.86 -21.18 -20.54
CA GLN A 47 -7.63 -21.77 -21.63
C GLN A 47 -9.12 -21.41 -21.56
N GLU A 48 -9.67 -21.23 -20.35
CA GLU A 48 -11.05 -20.75 -20.18
C GLU A 48 -11.21 -19.26 -20.55
N ILE A 49 -10.16 -18.44 -20.35
CA ILE A 49 -10.16 -17.01 -20.69
C ILE A 49 -10.05 -16.79 -22.22
N ALA A 50 -9.40 -17.70 -22.95
CA ALA A 50 -9.26 -17.62 -24.40
C ALA A 50 -10.46 -18.22 -25.16
N THR A 51 -11.68 -18.10 -24.63
CA THR A 51 -12.88 -18.39 -25.44
C THR A 51 -13.11 -17.23 -26.40
N VAL A 52 -13.03 -17.50 -27.71
CA VAL A 52 -13.30 -16.49 -28.76
C VAL A 52 -14.78 -16.13 -28.70
N VAL A 53 -15.09 -15.00 -28.05
CA VAL A 53 -16.45 -14.46 -28.00
C VAL A 53 -16.74 -13.73 -29.32
N PRO A 54 -17.78 -14.12 -30.07
CA PRO A 54 -18.17 -13.42 -31.29
C PRO A 54 -18.62 -11.98 -30.98
N ALA A 55 -18.28 -11.05 -31.88
CA ALA A 55 -18.44 -9.60 -31.70
C ALA A 55 -19.87 -9.16 -31.34
N ASP A 56 -20.88 -9.93 -31.76
CA ASP A 56 -22.30 -9.63 -31.53
C ASP A 56 -22.72 -9.76 -30.05
N LYS A 57 -21.97 -10.51 -29.24
CA LYS A 57 -22.22 -10.65 -27.79
C LYS A 57 -21.62 -9.49 -26.99
N ILE A 58 -20.52 -8.91 -27.45
CA ILE A 58 -19.82 -7.80 -26.78
C ILE A 58 -20.65 -6.51 -26.84
N LYS A 59 -21.34 -6.26 -27.97
CA LYS A 59 -22.19 -5.07 -28.14
C LYS A 59 -23.47 -5.08 -27.29
N LYS A 60 -23.85 -6.23 -26.73
CA LYS A 60 -25.11 -6.41 -25.97
C LYS A 60 -24.93 -6.38 -24.45
N GLN A 61 -23.70 -6.39 -23.93
CA GLN A 61 -23.50 -6.30 -22.49
C GLN A 61 -23.49 -4.83 -22.04
N PRO A 62 -24.35 -4.44 -21.08
CA PRO A 62 -24.27 -3.13 -20.47
C PRO A 62 -22.98 -3.08 -19.65
N ASN A 63 -22.13 -2.11 -19.94
CA ASN A 63 -20.90 -1.80 -19.21
C ASN A 63 -21.25 -1.35 -17.78
N VAL A 64 -21.44 -2.33 -16.88
CA VAL A 64 -21.72 -2.12 -15.46
C VAL A 64 -20.66 -2.89 -14.69
N GLU A 65 -19.55 -2.23 -14.36
CA GLU A 65 -18.63 -2.49 -13.23
C GLU A 65 -17.25 -1.96 -13.59
N GLY A 66 -17.07 -0.64 -13.45
CA GLY A 66 -15.78 -0.02 -13.75
C GLY A 66 -15.79 1.49 -13.93
N LYS A 67 -16.86 2.20 -13.55
CA LYS A 67 -16.75 3.64 -13.36
C LYS A 67 -15.88 3.88 -12.14
N MET A 68 -14.57 4.06 -12.37
CA MET A 68 -13.76 4.75 -11.38
C MET A 68 -14.40 6.13 -11.19
N ASP A 69 -14.67 6.50 -9.93
CA ASP A 69 -15.16 7.81 -9.52
C ASP A 69 -14.10 8.89 -9.79
N MET A 70 -13.78 9.13 -11.06
CA MET A 70 -12.84 10.15 -11.52
C MET A 70 -13.51 11.53 -11.63
N ASP A 71 -14.84 11.57 -11.62
CA ASP A 71 -15.65 12.78 -11.84
C ASP A 71 -16.23 13.36 -10.54
N ILE A 72 -15.79 12.91 -9.36
CA ILE A 72 -16.16 13.62 -8.12
C ILE A 72 -15.45 14.97 -8.17
N LYS A 73 -16.23 16.04 -8.35
CA LYS A 73 -15.79 17.44 -8.39
C LYS A 73 -15.05 17.80 -7.09
N CYS A 74 -13.75 17.50 -7.07
CA CYS A 74 -12.89 17.74 -5.93
C CYS A 74 -12.27 19.13 -6.05
N ASN A 75 -12.34 19.93 -5.00
CA ASN A 75 -11.69 21.23 -4.99
C ASN A 75 -10.17 21.05 -4.94
N LYS A 76 -9.46 21.43 -6.02
CA LYS A 76 -7.98 21.30 -6.16
C LYS A 76 -7.20 21.96 -5.01
N LYS A 77 -7.75 22.97 -4.34
CA LYS A 77 -7.08 23.67 -3.23
C LYS A 77 -7.24 22.97 -1.88
N THR A 78 -8.39 22.33 -1.65
CA THR A 78 -8.70 21.70 -0.34
C THR A 78 -8.72 20.18 -0.39
N MET A 79 -8.66 19.58 -1.57
CA MET A 79 -8.82 18.13 -1.81
C MET A 79 -10.07 17.58 -1.12
N MET A 80 -11.15 18.34 -1.12
CA MET A 80 -12.43 17.96 -0.54
C MET A 80 -13.49 17.80 -1.62
N ASN A 81 -14.42 16.89 -1.37
CA ASN A 81 -15.60 16.69 -2.18
C ASN A 81 -16.65 17.77 -1.86
N GLU A 82 -17.76 17.80 -2.60
CA GLU A 82 -18.86 18.76 -2.42
C GLU A 82 -19.44 18.73 -1.00
N ASN A 83 -19.49 17.55 -0.38
CA ASN A 83 -19.92 17.35 1.01
C ASN A 83 -18.87 17.76 2.07
N GLY A 84 -17.74 18.34 1.68
CA GLY A 84 -16.66 18.75 2.60
C GLY A 84 -15.82 17.61 3.18
N GLN A 85 -16.00 16.39 2.67
CA GLN A 85 -15.28 15.19 3.11
C GLN A 85 -14.00 14.96 2.26
N TYR A 86 -12.96 14.42 2.89
CA TYR A 86 -11.74 14.01 2.19
C TYR A 86 -11.93 12.65 1.47
N PRO A 87 -11.20 12.39 0.38
CA PRO A 87 -11.25 11.11 -0.32
C PRO A 87 -10.96 9.92 0.59
N ALA A 88 -11.64 8.79 0.36
CA ALA A 88 -11.52 7.57 1.15
C ALA A 88 -10.10 6.97 1.16
N TRP A 89 -9.33 7.15 0.08
CA TRP A 89 -7.93 6.72 0.00
C TRP A 89 -6.98 7.59 0.84
N MET A 90 -7.44 8.76 1.29
CA MET A 90 -6.61 9.68 2.04
C MET A 90 -6.51 9.24 3.51
N ASN A 91 -5.28 8.99 3.98
CA ASN A 91 -5.03 8.60 5.36
C ASN A 91 -5.49 9.69 6.34
N GLN A 92 -6.16 9.30 7.44
CA GLN A 92 -6.66 10.18 8.49
C GLN A 92 -5.59 11.16 9.03
N ARG A 93 -4.31 10.76 9.09
CA ARG A 93 -3.21 11.65 9.51
C ARG A 93 -2.96 12.77 8.51
N GLN A 94 -3.02 12.47 7.21
CA GLN A 94 -2.83 13.46 6.15
C GLN A 94 -4.01 14.44 6.11
N ALA A 95 -5.24 13.94 6.26
CA ALA A 95 -6.44 14.75 6.39
C ALA A 95 -6.35 15.74 7.56
N LYS A 96 -5.88 15.28 8.74
CA LYS A 96 -5.63 16.14 9.92
C LYS A 96 -4.56 17.21 9.65
N LYS A 97 -3.48 16.86 8.93
CA LYS A 97 -2.41 17.81 8.56
C LYS A 97 -2.92 18.91 7.63
N LEU A 98 -3.69 18.57 6.60
CA LEU A 98 -4.29 19.56 5.68
C LEU A 98 -5.31 20.45 6.39
N LYS A 99 -6.17 19.86 7.23
CA LYS A 99 -7.12 20.62 8.07
C LYS A 99 -6.38 21.60 8.97
N GLY A 100 -5.29 21.17 9.61
CA GLY A 100 -4.45 22.02 10.45
C GLY A 100 -3.84 23.21 9.71
N LYS A 101 -3.31 23.01 8.50
CA LYS A 101 -2.78 24.10 7.66
C LYS A 101 -3.84 25.12 7.25
N ARG A 102 -5.06 24.65 6.99
CA ARG A 102 -6.20 25.50 6.59
C ARG A 102 -6.75 26.32 7.75
N VAL A 103 -6.99 25.68 8.90
CA VAL A 103 -7.60 26.31 10.07
C VAL A 103 -6.56 27.17 10.82
N GLY A 104 -5.31 26.74 10.88
CA GLY A 104 -4.23 27.47 11.55
C GLY A 104 -3.84 28.80 10.89
N LYS A 105 -4.30 29.07 9.65
CA LYS A 105 -4.16 30.38 9.00
C LYS A 105 -5.28 31.38 9.35
N LYS A 106 -6.42 30.93 9.89
CA LYS A 106 -7.61 31.78 10.14
C LYS A 106 -8.05 31.86 11.60
N GLY A 107 -7.49 31.07 12.51
CA GLY A 107 -7.83 31.08 13.94
C GLY A 107 -6.57 31.27 14.77
N GLY A 108 -6.55 32.30 15.61
CA GLY A 108 -5.38 32.80 16.33
C GLY A 108 -4.67 31.76 17.20
N GLN A 109 -3.42 32.12 17.51
CA GLN A 109 -2.65 31.69 18.69
C GLN A 109 -2.93 30.25 19.15
N GLY A 110 -2.20 29.30 18.59
CA GLY A 110 -2.07 27.99 19.22
C GLY A 110 -1.58 28.19 20.65
N LYS A 111 -2.45 27.93 21.64
CA LYS A 111 -2.12 27.93 23.06
C LYS A 111 -0.77 27.21 23.22
N LYS A 112 0.23 27.93 23.74
CA LYS A 112 1.52 27.35 24.10
C LYS A 112 1.21 26.11 24.94
N LYS A 113 1.68 24.94 24.51
CA LYS A 113 1.66 23.76 25.38
C LYS A 113 2.43 24.15 26.63
N LYS A 114 1.73 24.37 27.75
CA LYS A 114 2.39 24.44 29.05
C LYS A 114 3.13 23.12 29.19
N GLY A 115 4.46 23.18 29.25
CA GLY A 115 5.29 22.00 29.36
C GLY A 115 4.84 21.19 30.57
N ILE A 116 4.51 19.93 30.35
CA ILE A 116 4.65 18.94 31.42
C ILE A 116 6.15 18.68 31.45
N ALA A 117 6.81 19.25 32.46
CA ALA A 117 8.09 18.79 32.93
C ALA A 117 7.83 17.52 33.73
N TRP A 118 8.28 16.38 33.21
CA TRP A 118 8.64 15.21 34.00
C TRP A 118 9.76 14.50 33.25
#